data_AF-A0A6I7QWL0-F1
#
_entry.id   AF-A0A6I7QWL0-F1
#
_cell.length_a   1.000
_cell.length_b   1.000
_cell.length_c   1.000
_cell.angle_alpha   90.00
_cell.angle_beta   90.00
_cell.angle_gamma   90.00
#
_symmetry.space_group_name_H-M   'P 1'
#
loop_
_entity.id
_entity.type
_entity.pdbx_description
1 polymer ?
#
loop_
_entity_poly.entity_id
_entity_poly.type
_entity_poly.pdbx_seq_one_letter_code
_entity_poly.pdbx_strand_id
1 'polypeptide(L)'
;MFSTDSFPKRSILLLLTAILVPLFARTPAVHAQLALGITPAVGFYGESGLVPETFGFEGHIHLDWLPPFLPARLEGLGLAATVGISTVSTEDETGSDVDTLGFFFGAGVLYHFSLGPLEVRPGFYAGFQYSIFDGVDADDEIPLMVQPHLEVAWAFPRGISAGLYLGYKMLLYDDLEASITLGPRLRYRFP
;
A
#
# COMPACT_ATOMS: atom_id res chain seq x y z
N MET A 1 26.42 22.34 16.98
CA MET A 1 25.16 22.46 16.23
C MET A 1 25.27 21.48 15.08
N PHE A 2 24.65 20.30 15.22
CA PHE A 2 24.71 19.26 14.19
C PHE A 2 23.54 19.49 13.22
N SER A 3 23.83 19.67 11.93
CA SER A 3 22.83 19.73 10.87
C SER A 3 22.13 18.37 10.76
N THR A 4 20.81 18.40 10.81
CA THR A 4 19.89 17.25 10.73
C THR A 4 19.53 16.87 9.30
N ASP A 5 20.12 17.51 8.29
CA ASP A 5 19.58 17.57 6.93
C ASP A 5 19.86 16.35 6.04
N SER A 6 20.21 15.20 6.62
CA SER A 6 20.43 13.98 5.81
C SER A 6 20.09 12.66 6.50
N PHE A 7 19.43 12.70 7.66
CA PHE A 7 19.01 11.50 8.39
C PHE A 7 17.50 11.61 8.64
N PRO A 8 16.60 10.84 7.96
CA PRO A 8 16.68 9.38 7.91
C PRO A 8 16.14 8.70 6.62
N LYS A 9 16.28 9.26 5.40
CA LYS A 9 15.78 8.57 4.19
C LYS A 9 16.50 7.23 3.90
N ARG A 10 17.83 7.18 4.09
CA ARG A 10 18.62 5.93 3.98
C ARG A 10 18.40 5.01 5.18
N SER A 11 18.13 5.59 6.35
CA SER A 11 18.00 4.86 7.61
C SER A 11 16.69 4.08 7.69
N ILE A 12 15.57 4.63 7.20
CA ILE A 12 14.27 3.94 7.14
C ILE A 12 14.31 2.79 6.13
N LEU A 13 14.89 3.01 4.95
CA LEU A 13 15.07 1.98 3.92
C LEU A 13 16.00 0.85 4.42
N LEU A 14 17.08 1.20 5.12
CA LEU A 14 17.95 0.22 5.78
C LEU A 14 17.25 -0.51 6.92
N LEU A 15 16.41 0.16 7.71
CA LEU A 15 15.64 -0.46 8.79
C LEU A 15 14.62 -1.45 8.25
N LEU A 16 13.89 -1.07 7.19
CA LEU A 16 12.95 -1.94 6.49
C LEU A 16 13.64 -3.14 5.86
N THR A 17 14.76 -2.93 5.18
CA THR A 17 15.58 -4.01 4.65
C THR A 17 16.08 -4.91 5.79
N ALA A 18 16.52 -4.33 6.91
CA ALA A 18 17.02 -5.06 8.07
C ALA A 18 15.93 -5.80 8.87
N ILE A 19 14.66 -5.46 8.73
CA ILE A 19 13.53 -6.20 9.33
C ILE A 19 13.03 -7.27 8.36
N LEU A 20 12.79 -6.90 7.09
CA LEU A 20 12.27 -7.77 6.06
C LEU A 20 13.25 -8.90 5.73
N VAL A 21 14.54 -8.60 5.52
CA VAL A 21 15.56 -9.61 5.13
C VAL A 21 15.69 -10.76 6.13
N PRO A 22 15.86 -10.55 7.45
CA PRO A 22 15.92 -11.67 8.40
C PRO A 22 14.58 -12.37 8.63
N LEU A 23 13.43 -11.69 8.43
CA LEU A 23 12.11 -12.34 8.40
C LEU A 23 12.01 -13.33 7.22
N PHE A 24 12.55 -12.98 6.05
CA PHE A 24 12.60 -13.85 4.88
C PHE A 24 13.72 -14.91 4.93
N ALA A 25 14.87 -14.60 5.53
CA ALA A 25 16.05 -15.46 5.53
C ALA A 25 15.97 -16.65 6.51
N ARG A 26 15.06 -16.62 7.49
CA ARG A 26 14.95 -17.68 8.53
C ARG A 26 13.76 -18.61 8.38
N THR A 27 12.80 -18.32 7.51
CA THR A 27 11.76 -19.31 7.19
C THR A 27 12.31 -20.33 6.20
N PRO A 28 12.33 -21.63 6.52
CA PRO A 28 12.64 -22.65 5.53
C PRO A 28 11.67 -22.49 4.36
N ALA A 29 12.23 -22.25 3.17
CA ALA A 29 11.54 -21.90 1.92
C ALA A 29 10.48 -22.92 1.45
N VAL A 30 10.36 -24.05 2.13
CA VAL A 30 9.57 -25.20 1.67
C VAL A 30 8.05 -24.97 1.77
N HIS A 31 7.59 -23.91 2.47
CA HIS A 31 6.15 -23.71 2.69
C HIS A 31 5.68 -22.24 2.76
N ALA A 32 6.59 -21.26 2.77
CA ALA A 32 6.20 -19.85 2.82
C ALA A 32 5.86 -19.37 1.41
N GLN A 33 4.63 -18.90 1.17
CA GLN A 33 4.24 -18.40 -0.15
C GLN A 33 4.49 -16.90 -0.20
N LEU A 34 5.43 -16.49 -1.04
CA LEU A 34 5.66 -15.09 -1.37
C LEU A 34 4.84 -14.74 -2.62
N ALA A 35 4.23 -13.55 -2.64
CA ALA A 35 3.61 -13.04 -3.84
C ALA A 35 3.91 -11.55 -4.06
N LEU A 36 4.06 -11.18 -5.33
CA LEU A 36 4.26 -9.81 -5.78
C LEU A 36 3.03 -9.37 -6.58
N GLY A 37 2.44 -8.24 -6.20
CA GLY A 37 1.30 -7.63 -6.88
C GLY A 37 1.61 -6.23 -7.40
N ILE A 38 0.99 -5.85 -8.51
CA ILE A 38 1.02 -4.48 -9.06
C ILE A 38 -0.42 -4.03 -9.27
N THR A 39 -0.72 -2.79 -8.85
CA THR A 39 -2.04 -2.19 -8.94
C THR A 39 -1.93 -0.75 -9.44
N PRO A 40 -2.12 -0.51 -10.75
CA PRO A 40 -2.50 0.82 -11.22
C PRO A 40 -3.94 1.09 -10.77
N ALA A 41 -4.22 2.29 -10.27
CA ALA A 41 -5.49 2.64 -9.69
C ALA A 41 -5.85 4.10 -9.91
N VAL A 42 -7.14 4.39 -9.73
CA VAL A 42 -7.67 5.74 -9.60
C VAL A 42 -7.88 6.01 -8.13
N GLY A 43 -7.35 7.13 -7.65
CA GLY A 43 -7.59 7.66 -6.32
C GLY A 43 -8.70 8.71 -6.35
N PHE A 44 -9.61 8.64 -5.40
CA PHE A 44 -10.71 9.57 -5.19
C PHE A 44 -10.47 10.28 -3.86
N TYR A 45 -10.24 11.60 -3.88
CA TYR A 45 -9.79 12.39 -2.73
C TYR A 45 -10.87 13.38 -2.29
N GLY A 46 -10.98 13.62 -0.99
CA GLY A 46 -11.84 14.64 -0.37
C GLY A 46 -11.80 14.55 1.15
N GLU A 47 -12.29 15.56 1.87
CA GLU A 47 -12.17 15.65 3.34
C GLU A 47 -12.67 14.40 4.10
N SER A 48 -13.71 13.74 3.60
CA SER A 48 -14.26 12.52 4.22
C SER A 48 -13.94 11.22 3.46
N GLY A 49 -13.36 11.34 2.25
CA GLY A 49 -13.21 10.23 1.30
C GLY A 49 -14.51 9.58 0.81
N LEU A 50 -15.70 10.02 1.30
CA LEU A 50 -17.01 9.48 0.90
C LEU A 50 -17.64 10.24 -0.27
N VAL A 51 -17.34 11.53 -0.38
CA VAL A 51 -17.74 12.39 -1.50
C VAL A 51 -16.46 12.94 -2.11
N PRO A 52 -16.02 12.39 -3.26
CA PRO A 52 -14.77 12.82 -3.85
C PRO A 52 -14.91 14.19 -4.51
N GLU A 53 -13.97 15.07 -4.19
CA GLU A 53 -13.84 16.42 -4.75
C GLU A 53 -12.91 16.42 -5.95
N THR A 54 -11.86 15.59 -5.90
CA THR A 54 -10.90 15.41 -7.00
C THR A 54 -10.56 13.95 -7.23
N PHE A 55 -10.00 13.66 -8.41
CA PHE A 55 -9.49 12.36 -8.77
C PHE A 55 -8.01 12.44 -9.16
N GLY A 56 -7.29 11.37 -8.90
CA GLY A 56 -5.88 11.24 -9.24
C GLY A 56 -5.54 9.82 -9.67
N PHE A 57 -4.28 9.63 -10.02
CA PHE A 57 -3.73 8.31 -10.33
C PHE A 57 -2.94 7.80 -9.14
N GLU A 58 -3.05 6.51 -8.83
CA GLU A 58 -2.19 5.83 -7.89
C GLU A 58 -1.57 4.57 -8.51
N GLY A 59 -0.33 4.29 -8.18
CA GLY A 59 0.36 3.06 -8.55
C GLY A 59 0.91 2.37 -7.31
N HIS A 60 0.57 1.10 -7.11
CA HIS A 60 0.99 0.32 -5.95
C HIS A 60 1.77 -0.91 -6.37
N ILE A 61 2.83 -1.21 -5.62
CA ILE A 61 3.53 -2.49 -5.62
C ILE A 61 3.29 -3.12 -4.24
N HIS A 62 2.84 -4.36 -4.23
CA HIS A 62 2.53 -5.10 -3.02
C HIS A 62 3.39 -6.35 -2.90
N LEU A 63 3.89 -6.61 -1.70
CA LEU A 63 4.58 -7.83 -1.34
C LEU A 63 3.80 -8.54 -0.26
N ASP A 64 3.33 -9.75 -0.55
CA ASP A 64 2.53 -10.55 0.36
C ASP A 64 3.33 -11.78 0.80
N TRP A 65 3.31 -12.07 2.10
CA TRP A 65 3.94 -13.24 2.69
C TRP A 65 2.92 -14.03 3.49
N LEU A 66 2.63 -15.24 3.02
CA LEU A 66 1.77 -16.19 3.71
C LEU A 66 2.65 -17.17 4.50
N PRO A 67 2.68 -17.06 5.85
CA PRO A 67 3.51 -17.91 6.66
C PRO A 67 3.12 -19.39 6.58
N PRO A 68 4.10 -20.30 6.66
CA PRO A 68 3.91 -21.74 6.43
C PRO A 68 3.21 -22.49 7.57
N PHE A 69 3.08 -21.88 8.74
CA PHE A 69 2.67 -22.57 9.98
C PHE A 69 1.16 -22.53 10.23
N LEU A 70 0.39 -21.88 9.36
CA LEU A 70 -1.07 -21.92 9.45
C LEU A 70 -1.58 -23.24 8.87
N PRO A 71 -2.48 -23.95 9.59
CA PRO A 71 -3.08 -25.19 9.10
C PRO A 71 -3.61 -25.00 7.67
N ALA A 72 -3.39 -25.95 6.77
CA ALA A 72 -3.88 -25.90 5.38
C ALA A 72 -5.41 -25.71 5.23
N ARG A 73 -6.16 -25.81 6.34
CA ARG A 73 -7.61 -25.55 6.43
C ARG A 73 -7.95 -24.10 6.77
N LEU A 74 -6.97 -23.32 7.23
CA LEU A 74 -7.03 -21.88 7.42
C LEU A 74 -6.30 -21.24 6.24
N GLU A 75 -7.06 -21.01 5.18
CA GLU A 75 -7.12 -19.70 4.56
C GLU A 75 -6.57 -18.63 5.52
N GLY A 76 -5.41 -18.05 5.16
CA GLY A 76 -4.37 -17.72 6.12
C GLY A 76 -4.21 -16.23 6.37
N LEU A 77 -3.88 -15.90 7.62
CA LEU A 77 -3.30 -14.62 8.01
C LEU A 77 -1.89 -14.51 7.42
N GLY A 78 -1.63 -13.44 6.67
CA GLY A 78 -0.35 -13.10 6.08
C GLY A 78 0.17 -11.77 6.56
N LEU A 79 1.46 -11.54 6.31
CA LEU A 79 2.04 -10.20 6.36
C LEU A 79 2.03 -9.61 4.96
N ALA A 80 1.89 -8.30 4.88
CA ALA A 80 1.86 -7.58 3.63
C ALA A 80 2.66 -6.29 3.74
N ALA A 81 3.32 -5.90 2.67
CA ALA A 81 3.94 -4.60 2.53
C ALA A 81 3.49 -3.97 1.22
N THR A 82 3.44 -2.65 1.18
CA THR A 82 3.12 -1.89 -0.02
C THR A 82 4.02 -0.68 -0.12
N VAL A 83 4.39 -0.37 -1.36
CA VAL A 83 4.99 0.90 -1.75
C VAL A 83 4.14 1.42 -2.88
N GLY A 84 3.84 2.71 -2.88
CA GLY A 84 3.18 3.30 -4.03
C GLY A 84 3.46 4.77 -4.22
N ILE A 85 2.93 5.25 -5.33
CA ILE A 85 3.04 6.60 -5.83
C ILE A 85 1.63 7.10 -6.15
N SER A 86 1.36 8.37 -5.90
CA SER A 86 0.10 9.03 -6.23
C SER A 86 0.34 10.36 -6.90
N THR A 87 -0.47 10.70 -7.88
CA THR A 87 -0.48 12.02 -8.52
C THR A 87 -1.91 12.54 -8.52
N VAL A 88 -2.12 13.74 -7.98
CA VAL A 88 -3.42 14.40 -7.94
C VAL A 88 -3.24 15.87 -8.27
N SER A 89 -4.20 16.45 -8.98
CA SER A 89 -4.25 17.88 -9.27
C SER A 89 -5.37 18.49 -8.43
N THR A 90 -5.06 19.54 -7.68
CA THR A 90 -5.96 20.25 -6.77
C THR A 90 -5.93 21.73 -7.05
N GLU A 91 -7.06 22.42 -6.97
CA GLU A 91 -7.10 23.88 -7.01
C GLU A 91 -6.66 24.45 -5.66
N ASP A 92 -5.74 25.43 -5.66
CA ASP A 92 -5.35 26.17 -4.45
C ASP A 92 -6.37 27.28 -4.09
N GLU A 93 -6.15 28.00 -2.98
CA GLU A 93 -7.00 29.11 -2.55
C GLU A 93 -7.10 30.26 -3.57
N THR A 94 -6.20 30.32 -4.56
CA THR A 94 -6.18 31.32 -5.63
C THR A 94 -6.93 30.84 -6.88
N GLY A 95 -7.37 29.58 -6.91
CA GLY A 95 -7.97 28.93 -8.07
C GLY A 95 -6.95 28.49 -9.13
N SER A 96 -5.68 28.32 -8.74
CA SER A 96 -4.62 27.78 -9.61
C SER A 96 -4.47 26.29 -9.37
N ASP A 97 -4.29 25.52 -10.46
CA ASP A 97 -4.04 24.08 -10.37
C ASP A 97 -2.63 23.83 -9.79
N VAL A 98 -2.57 23.02 -8.73
CA VAL A 98 -1.36 22.53 -8.09
C VAL A 98 -1.28 21.02 -8.24
N ASP A 99 -0.23 20.55 -8.92
CA ASP A 99 0.05 19.12 -9.03
C ASP A 99 0.79 18.63 -7.78
N THR A 100 0.24 17.58 -7.17
CA THR A 100 0.77 16.94 -5.96
C THR A 100 1.26 15.54 -6.29
N LEU A 101 2.50 15.24 -5.92
CA LEU A 101 3.12 13.92 -6.03
C LEU A 101 3.29 13.29 -4.64
N GLY A 102 2.57 12.21 -4.35
CA GLY A 102 2.69 11.44 -3.12
C GLY A 102 3.50 10.16 -3.30
N PHE A 103 4.29 9.81 -2.29
CA PHE A 103 4.93 8.52 -2.11
C PHE A 103 4.45 7.92 -0.79
N PHE A 104 4.02 6.67 -0.79
CA PHE A 104 3.61 6.02 0.45
C PHE A 104 4.24 4.66 0.61
N PHE A 105 4.47 4.32 1.88
CA PHE A 105 4.96 3.03 2.31
C PHE A 105 4.02 2.50 3.39
N GLY A 106 3.68 1.22 3.33
CA GLY A 106 2.86 0.57 4.34
C GLY A 106 3.33 -0.85 4.62
N ALA A 107 3.20 -1.28 5.86
CA ALA A 107 3.30 -2.67 6.27
C ALA A 107 2.06 -3.07 7.05
N GLY A 108 1.70 -4.33 7.02
CA GLY A 108 0.37 -4.72 7.46
C GLY A 108 0.13 -6.20 7.50
N VAL A 109 -1.14 -6.52 7.69
CA VAL A 109 -1.64 -7.88 7.71
C VAL A 109 -2.71 -8.03 6.64
N LEU A 110 -2.79 -9.22 6.07
CA LEU A 110 -3.89 -9.60 5.21
C LEU A 110 -4.46 -10.92 5.68
N TYR A 111 -5.70 -11.17 5.34
CA TYR A 111 -6.31 -12.48 5.44
C TYR A 111 -6.59 -12.96 4.02
N HIS A 112 -6.41 -14.24 3.74
CA HIS A 112 -6.60 -14.80 2.41
C HIS A 112 -7.52 -16.01 2.46
N PHE A 113 -8.62 -15.97 1.71
CA PHE A 113 -9.51 -17.10 1.53
C PHE A 113 -9.90 -17.32 0.07
N SER A 114 -10.40 -18.51 -0.26
CA SER A 114 -10.70 -18.93 -1.62
C SER A 114 -12.12 -19.52 -1.72
N LEU A 115 -12.91 -19.01 -2.66
CA LEU A 115 -14.24 -19.51 -3.00
C LEU A 115 -14.17 -20.14 -4.39
N GLY A 116 -13.67 -21.37 -4.44
CA GLY A 116 -13.36 -22.05 -5.71
C GLY A 116 -12.18 -21.36 -6.41
N PRO A 117 -12.33 -20.88 -7.67
CA PRO A 117 -11.27 -20.14 -8.37
C PRO A 117 -11.16 -18.67 -7.96
N LEU A 118 -12.09 -18.15 -7.14
CA LEU A 118 -12.07 -16.79 -6.64
C LEU A 118 -11.21 -16.73 -5.37
N GLU A 119 -10.29 -15.78 -5.30
CA GLU A 119 -9.49 -15.47 -4.11
C GLU A 119 -9.93 -14.12 -3.56
N VAL A 120 -10.14 -14.05 -2.25
CA VAL A 120 -10.56 -12.83 -1.55
C VAL A 120 -9.53 -12.52 -0.47
N ARG A 121 -9.09 -11.26 -0.44
CA ARG A 121 -8.01 -10.79 0.43
C ARG A 121 -8.35 -9.46 1.08
N PRO A 122 -9.08 -9.45 2.19
CA PRO A 122 -9.15 -8.27 3.03
C PRO A 122 -7.81 -8.09 3.76
N GLY A 123 -7.42 -6.85 3.98
CA GLY A 123 -6.21 -6.54 4.71
C GLY A 123 -6.19 -5.11 5.22
N PHE A 124 -5.09 -4.80 5.87
CA PHE A 124 -4.87 -3.51 6.50
C PHE A 124 -3.39 -3.17 6.42
N TYR A 125 -3.06 -2.01 5.87
CA TYR A 125 -1.73 -1.44 5.93
C TYR A 125 -1.69 -0.29 6.94
N ALA A 126 -0.56 -0.15 7.63
CA ALA A 126 -0.19 1.05 8.37
C ALA A 126 1.21 1.48 7.94
N GLY A 127 1.45 2.78 7.83
CA GLY A 127 2.74 3.30 7.43
C GLY A 127 2.71 4.81 7.28
N PHE A 128 3.32 5.34 6.23
CA PHE A 128 3.54 6.77 6.07
C PHE A 128 3.35 7.20 4.62
N GLN A 129 2.88 8.42 4.43
CA GLN A 129 2.87 9.08 3.13
C GLN A 129 3.76 10.32 3.19
N TYR A 130 4.50 10.57 2.11
CA TYR A 130 5.30 11.76 1.89
C TYR A 130 4.83 12.40 0.59
N SER A 131 4.29 13.62 0.66
CA SER A 131 3.80 14.36 -0.50
C SER A 131 4.81 15.43 -0.90
N ILE A 132 4.84 15.78 -2.19
CA ILE A 132 5.61 16.90 -2.75
C ILE A 132 4.60 17.74 -3.53
N PHE A 133 4.49 19.02 -3.18
CA PHE A 133 3.65 19.99 -3.88
C PHE A 133 4.54 20.81 -4.81
N ASP A 134 4.09 21.12 -6.03
CA ASP A 134 4.90 21.88 -6.97
C ASP A 134 5.27 23.27 -6.38
N GLY A 135 6.56 23.48 -6.12
CA GLY A 135 7.09 24.76 -5.64
C GLY A 135 7.01 25.04 -4.12
N VAL A 136 6.46 24.14 -3.30
CA VAL A 136 6.43 24.29 -1.84
C VAL A 136 7.03 23.03 -1.20
N ASP A 137 8.06 23.22 -0.37
CA ASP A 137 8.59 22.14 0.46
C ASP A 137 7.41 21.56 1.26
N ALA A 138 7.23 20.23 1.14
CA ALA A 138 6.22 19.51 1.90
C ALA A 138 6.28 19.91 3.37
N ASP A 139 5.12 20.05 4.01
CA ASP A 139 5.05 20.18 5.47
C ASP A 139 6.04 19.19 6.11
N ASP A 140 6.81 19.66 7.10
CA ASP A 140 7.83 18.86 7.78
C ASP A 140 7.25 17.61 8.48
N GLU A 141 5.91 17.47 8.48
CA GLU A 141 5.17 16.38 9.06
C GLU A 141 4.90 15.26 8.07
N ILE A 142 5.43 14.08 8.37
CA ILE A 142 5.15 12.86 7.63
C ILE A 142 3.93 12.19 8.31
N PRO A 143 2.72 12.24 7.72
CA PRO A 143 1.52 11.67 8.33
C PRO A 143 1.63 10.16 8.50
N LEU A 144 1.01 9.66 9.57
CA LEU A 144 0.71 8.25 9.69
C LEU A 144 -0.44 7.90 8.73
N MET A 145 -0.20 6.92 7.87
CA MET A 145 -1.19 6.40 6.93
C MET A 145 -1.77 5.10 7.50
N VAL A 146 -3.09 4.95 7.43
CA VAL A 146 -3.77 3.66 7.62
C VAL A 146 -4.67 3.35 6.43
N GLN A 147 -4.61 2.11 5.93
CA GLN A 147 -5.29 1.73 4.71
C GLN A 147 -5.88 0.31 4.82
N PRO A 148 -7.11 0.17 5.35
CA PRO A 148 -7.91 -1.02 5.07
C PRO A 148 -8.11 -1.20 3.56
N HIS A 149 -8.05 -2.44 3.11
CA HIS A 149 -8.27 -2.77 1.71
C HIS A 149 -8.99 -4.11 1.57
N LEU A 150 -9.57 -4.31 0.39
CA LEU A 150 -10.16 -5.53 -0.07
C LEU A 150 -9.69 -5.79 -1.50
N GLU A 151 -9.21 -7.00 -1.75
CA GLU A 151 -8.98 -7.49 -3.08
C GLU A 151 -9.85 -8.72 -3.36
N VAL A 152 -10.41 -8.77 -4.57
CA VAL A 152 -11.10 -9.94 -5.11
C VAL A 152 -10.46 -10.28 -6.44
N ALA A 153 -9.92 -11.48 -6.59
CA ALA A 153 -9.19 -11.91 -7.77
C ALA A 153 -9.59 -13.31 -8.24
N TRP A 154 -9.35 -13.59 -9.51
CA TRP A 154 -9.44 -14.93 -10.07
C TRP A 154 -8.05 -15.57 -10.08
N ALA A 155 -7.94 -16.78 -9.52
CA ALA A 155 -6.72 -17.58 -9.56
C ALA A 155 -6.58 -18.30 -10.90
N PHE A 156 -5.44 -18.11 -11.54
CA PHE A 156 -5.04 -18.83 -12.73
C PHE A 156 -3.99 -19.90 -12.37
N PRO A 157 -3.81 -20.92 -13.23
CA PRO A 157 -2.69 -21.84 -13.09
C PRO A 157 -1.35 -21.11 -13.00
N ARG A 158 -0.35 -21.75 -12.37
CA ARG A 158 1.02 -21.22 -12.21
C ARG A 158 1.14 -19.99 -11.30
N GLY A 159 0.23 -19.84 -10.33
CA GLY A 159 0.35 -18.83 -9.28
C GLY A 159 0.04 -17.40 -9.72
N ILE A 160 -0.54 -17.21 -10.91
CA ILE A 160 -0.99 -15.89 -11.37
C ILE A 160 -2.40 -15.65 -10.86
N SER A 161 -2.70 -14.43 -10.41
CA SER A 161 -4.07 -13.99 -10.10
C SER A 161 -4.31 -12.59 -10.65
N ALA A 162 -5.52 -12.35 -11.14
CA ALA A 162 -5.93 -11.03 -11.64
C ALA A 162 -7.30 -10.67 -11.06
N GLY A 163 -7.45 -9.43 -10.60
CA GLY A 163 -8.61 -9.02 -9.84
C GLY A 163 -8.80 -7.53 -9.73
N LEU A 164 -9.65 -7.14 -8.79
CA LEU A 164 -9.93 -5.77 -8.41
C LEU A 164 -9.42 -5.52 -6.99
N TYR A 165 -8.76 -4.39 -6.81
CA TYR A 165 -8.31 -3.86 -5.53
C TYR A 165 -9.13 -2.62 -5.18
N LEU A 166 -9.63 -2.59 -3.95
CA LEU A 166 -10.28 -1.45 -3.32
C LEU A 166 -9.55 -1.13 -2.02
N GLY A 167 -8.99 0.07 -1.89
CA GLY A 167 -8.38 0.56 -0.67
C GLY A 167 -9.09 1.81 -0.17
N TYR A 168 -9.16 1.99 1.15
CA TYR A 168 -9.56 3.25 1.76
C TYR A 168 -8.39 3.76 2.59
N LYS A 169 -7.68 4.77 2.09
CA LYS A 169 -6.49 5.35 2.70
C LYS A 169 -6.92 6.53 3.57
N MET A 170 -6.49 6.55 4.82
CA MET A 170 -6.66 7.68 5.73
C MET A 170 -5.28 8.18 6.15
N LEU A 171 -5.05 9.48 6.02
CA LEU A 171 -3.89 10.17 6.57
C LEU A 171 -4.30 10.81 7.90
N LEU A 172 -3.53 10.50 8.93
CA LEU A 172 -3.78 10.96 10.28
C LEU A 172 -2.95 12.23 10.53
N TYR A 173 -3.54 13.39 10.25
CA TYR A 173 -3.08 14.72 10.71
C TYR A 173 -4.02 15.25 11.81
N ASP A 174 -3.84 16.52 12.20
CA ASP A 174 -4.82 17.25 13.02
C ASP A 174 -6.21 17.32 12.33
N ASP A 175 -6.24 17.33 11.00
CA ASP A 175 -7.43 17.13 10.17
C ASP A 175 -7.35 15.79 9.41
N LEU A 176 -8.40 14.98 9.48
CA LEU A 176 -8.42 13.65 8.84
C LEU A 176 -8.60 13.81 7.33
N GLU A 177 -7.61 13.43 6.54
CA GLU A 177 -7.75 13.30 5.08
C GLU A 177 -7.99 11.84 4.69
N ALA A 178 -8.91 11.59 3.76
CA ALA A 178 -9.18 10.25 3.29
C ALA A 178 -9.30 10.16 1.76
N SER A 179 -8.89 9.02 1.22
CA SER A 179 -9.07 8.70 -0.20
C SER A 179 -9.50 7.25 -0.42
N ILE A 180 -10.29 7.04 -1.47
CA ILE A 180 -10.63 5.70 -1.96
C ILE A 180 -9.75 5.41 -3.17
N THR A 181 -9.09 4.26 -3.18
CA THR A 181 -8.29 3.77 -4.29
C THR A 181 -8.99 2.59 -4.94
N LEU A 182 -9.18 2.62 -6.25
CA LEU A 182 -9.78 1.52 -7.02
C LEU A 182 -8.96 1.21 -8.26
N GLY A 183 -8.58 -0.06 -8.44
CA GLY A 183 -7.81 -0.45 -9.62
C GLY A 183 -7.69 -1.95 -9.84
N PRO A 184 -7.36 -2.39 -11.07
CA PRO A 184 -7.03 -3.80 -11.30
C PRO A 184 -5.76 -4.19 -10.54
N ARG A 185 -5.70 -5.43 -10.06
CA ARG A 185 -4.51 -6.00 -9.44
C ARG A 185 -4.08 -7.25 -10.18
N LEU A 186 -2.82 -7.26 -10.62
CA LEU A 186 -2.15 -8.45 -11.14
C LEU A 186 -1.14 -8.93 -10.11
N ARG A 187 -1.21 -10.20 -9.71
CA ARG A 187 -0.28 -10.81 -8.76
C ARG A 187 0.34 -12.08 -9.31
N TYR A 188 1.61 -12.28 -9.01
CA TYR A 188 2.35 -13.52 -9.21
C TYR A 188 2.79 -14.10 -7.86
N ARG A 189 2.47 -15.37 -7.61
CA ARG A 189 2.89 -16.13 -6.45
C ARG A 189 4.08 -17.00 -6.83
N PHE A 190 5.17 -16.88 -6.06
CA PHE A 190 6.37 -17.69 -6.27
C PHE A 190 6.13 -19.14 -5.80
N PRO A 191 6.61 -20.13 -6.55
CA PRO A 191 6.53 -21.54 -6.16
C PRO A 191 7.47 -21.89 -5.01
#